data_AF-A0A8H8CBA0-F1
#
_entry.id   AF-A0A8H8CBA0-F1
#
_cell.length_a   1.000
_cell.length_b   1.000
_cell.length_c   1.000
_cell.angle_alpha   90.00
_cell.angle_beta   90.00
_cell.angle_gamma   90.00
#
_symmetry.space_group_name_H-M   'P 1'
#
loop_
_entity.id
_entity.type
_entity.pdbx_description
1 polymer ?
#
loop_
_entity_poly.entity_id
_entity_poly.type
_entity_poly.pdbx_seq_one_letter_code
_entity_poly.pdbx_strand_id
1 'polypeptide(L)'
;MKYVALTLSSLFALTTSLALPTEMTENPAYILRKRQETGFQTHSCAIVGTGNAFCRTCDKKSCDSVKTLTHGKKYNFDCVCRRGECVDGLCGWDYSYDYNCWVWAGRTDDNCPTAGAHGLTECAFCKR
;
A
#
# COMPACT_ATOMS: atom_id res chain seq x y z
N MET A 1 -46.07 -56.37 -31.34
CA MET A 1 -46.53 -55.11 -30.71
C MET A 1 -45.53 -54.74 -29.62
N LYS A 2 -44.98 -53.50 -29.67
CA LYS A 2 -44.46 -52.68 -28.54
C LYS A 2 -43.11 -53.12 -27.91
N TYR A 3 -42.13 -52.27 -27.58
CA TYR A 3 -41.74 -50.89 -27.90
C TYR A 3 -40.22 -50.80 -27.67
N VAL A 4 -39.53 -50.00 -28.50
CA VAL A 4 -38.12 -49.60 -28.33
C VAL A 4 -38.04 -48.57 -27.20
N ALA A 5 -37.15 -48.76 -26.24
CA ALA A 5 -36.85 -47.79 -25.19
C ALA A 5 -35.41 -47.26 -25.34
N LEU A 6 -35.29 -46.11 -26.01
CA LEU A 6 -34.11 -45.26 -26.01
C LEU A 6 -34.08 -44.50 -24.68
N THR A 7 -33.00 -44.61 -23.90
CA THR A 7 -32.77 -43.72 -22.75
C THR A 7 -31.58 -42.82 -23.01
N LEU A 8 -31.88 -41.52 -23.02
CA LEU A 8 -31.00 -40.39 -23.25
C LEU A 8 -30.07 -40.22 -22.03
N SER A 9 -28.75 -40.30 -22.23
CA SER A 9 -27.78 -39.96 -21.20
C SER A 9 -27.57 -38.45 -21.15
N SER A 10 -28.12 -37.80 -20.13
CA SER A 10 -27.95 -36.36 -19.88
C SER A 10 -26.55 -36.05 -19.35
N LEU A 11 -25.78 -35.26 -20.10
CA LEU A 11 -24.50 -34.69 -19.68
C LEU A 11 -24.73 -33.57 -18.66
N PHE A 12 -24.26 -33.78 -17.43
CA PHE A 12 -24.17 -32.74 -16.40
C PHE A 12 -22.95 -31.85 -16.69
N ALA A 13 -23.17 -30.65 -17.21
CA ALA A 13 -22.11 -29.63 -17.30
C ALA A 13 -21.99 -28.92 -15.94
N LEU A 14 -20.92 -29.18 -15.19
CA LEU A 14 -20.55 -28.35 -14.04
C LEU A 14 -20.02 -27.01 -14.56
N THR A 15 -20.84 -25.97 -14.47
CA THR A 15 -20.41 -24.59 -14.64
C THR A 15 -19.79 -24.10 -13.33
N THR A 16 -18.46 -24.10 -13.25
CA THR A 16 -17.74 -23.36 -12.20
C THR A 16 -17.88 -21.87 -12.47
N SER A 17 -18.78 -21.21 -11.75
CA SER A 17 -18.86 -19.76 -11.70
C SER A 17 -17.62 -19.21 -10.98
N LEU A 18 -16.77 -18.47 -11.71
CA LEU A 18 -15.76 -17.61 -11.10
C LEU A 18 -16.48 -16.46 -10.40
N ALA A 19 -16.58 -16.52 -9.08
CA ALA A 19 -16.97 -15.36 -8.29
C ALA A 19 -15.84 -14.30 -8.39
N LEU A 20 -16.16 -13.13 -8.91
CA LEU A 20 -15.28 -11.96 -8.83
C LEU A 20 -15.09 -11.59 -7.35
N PRO A 21 -13.86 -11.26 -6.89
CA PRO A 21 -13.69 -10.69 -5.57
C PRO A 21 -14.43 -9.36 -5.51
N THR A 22 -15.38 -9.25 -4.58
CA THR A 22 -16.02 -7.99 -4.23
C THR A 22 -14.96 -7.01 -3.75
N GLU A 23 -14.83 -5.91 -4.48
CA GLU A 23 -13.99 -4.77 -4.12
C GLU A 23 -14.54 -4.17 -2.82
N MET A 24 -13.99 -4.63 -1.69
CA MET A 24 -14.36 -4.15 -0.37
C MET A 24 -13.86 -2.71 -0.25
N THR A 25 -14.79 -1.77 -0.27
CA THR A 25 -14.56 -0.43 0.24
C THR A 25 -14.48 -0.51 1.77
N GLU A 26 -13.31 -0.94 2.26
CA GLU A 26 -13.07 -1.06 3.69
C GLU A 26 -13.15 0.33 4.34
N ASN A 27 -13.97 0.43 5.38
CA ASN A 27 -14.13 1.66 6.16
C ASN A 27 -12.76 2.11 6.72
N PRO A 28 -12.31 3.35 6.46
CA PRO A 28 -11.01 3.85 6.92
C PRO A 28 -10.80 3.70 8.44
N ALA A 29 -11.84 3.88 9.24
CA ALA A 29 -11.76 3.73 10.70
C ALA A 29 -11.53 2.26 11.12
N TYR A 30 -12.05 1.29 10.38
CA TYR A 30 -11.85 -0.13 10.63
C TYR A 30 -10.41 -0.55 10.28
N ILE A 31 -9.86 -0.05 9.17
CA ILE A 31 -8.46 -0.25 8.77
C ILE A 31 -7.53 0.29 9.87
N LEU A 32 -7.78 1.51 10.34
CA LEU A 32 -6.98 2.16 11.39
C LEU A 32 -7.04 1.38 12.71
N ARG A 33 -8.21 0.88 13.09
CA ARG A 33 -8.38 0.09 14.32
C ARG A 33 -7.66 -1.26 14.24
N LYS A 34 -7.77 -1.97 13.11
CA LYS A 34 -7.00 -3.19 12.85
C LYS A 34 -5.48 -2.93 12.85
N ARG A 35 -5.03 -1.78 12.35
CA ARG A 35 -3.61 -1.39 12.38
C ARG A 35 -3.11 -1.16 13.81
N GLN A 36 -3.89 -0.46 14.63
CA GLN A 36 -3.57 -0.28 16.06
C GLN A 36 -3.51 -1.62 16.80
N GLU A 37 -4.40 -2.56 16.48
CA GLU A 37 -4.39 -3.93 17.04
C GLU A 37 -3.14 -4.73 16.65
N THR A 38 -2.48 -4.40 15.52
CA THR A 38 -1.23 -5.04 15.06
C THR A 38 0.06 -4.38 15.56
N GLY A 39 -0.01 -3.30 16.33
CA GLY A 39 1.17 -2.58 16.84
C GLY A 39 1.84 -1.65 15.81
N PHE A 40 1.06 -1.18 14.84
CA PHE A 40 1.54 -0.31 13.77
C PHE A 40 1.98 1.07 14.33
N GLN A 41 3.25 1.44 14.11
CA GLN A 41 3.82 2.68 14.62
C GLN A 41 3.68 3.80 13.58
N THR A 42 2.92 4.84 13.91
CA THR A 42 2.88 6.07 13.13
C THR A 42 3.95 7.02 13.64
N HIS A 43 4.75 7.54 12.73
CA HIS A 43 5.83 8.49 13.01
C HIS A 43 5.46 9.87 12.45
N SER A 44 5.65 10.93 13.25
CA SER A 44 5.42 12.31 12.81
C SER A 44 6.75 12.95 12.42
N CYS A 45 6.95 13.14 11.12
CA CYS A 45 8.26 13.41 10.53
C CYS A 45 8.26 14.69 9.73
N ALA A 46 9.31 15.49 9.87
CA ALA A 46 9.47 16.73 9.14
C ALA A 46 9.95 16.47 7.71
N ILE A 47 9.49 17.27 6.75
CA ILE A 47 10.08 17.29 5.42
C ILE A 47 11.39 18.07 5.46
N VAL A 48 12.48 17.39 5.13
CA VAL A 48 13.85 17.92 5.15
C VAL A 48 14.47 17.97 3.75
N GLY A 49 15.69 18.48 3.66
CA GLY A 49 16.41 18.71 2.40
C GLY A 49 15.95 19.98 1.68
N THR A 50 16.42 20.19 0.46
CA THR A 50 16.10 21.40 -0.31
C THR A 50 14.67 21.39 -0.83
N GLY A 51 13.88 22.43 -0.55
CA GLY A 51 12.54 22.63 -1.12
C GLY A 51 11.46 21.70 -0.56
N ASN A 52 10.30 21.67 -1.22
CA ASN A 52 9.17 20.80 -0.86
C ASN A 52 9.38 19.36 -1.33
N ALA A 53 8.69 18.41 -0.70
CA ALA A 53 8.65 17.02 -1.15
C ALA A 53 7.38 16.72 -1.95
N PHE A 54 7.51 15.86 -2.96
CA PHE A 54 6.36 15.37 -3.73
C PHE A 54 5.90 14.03 -3.15
N CYS A 55 4.64 13.96 -2.77
CA CYS A 55 3.98 12.75 -2.32
C CYS A 55 3.27 12.10 -3.51
N ARG A 56 3.70 10.88 -3.85
CA ARG A 56 3.44 10.23 -5.13
C ARG A 56 2.51 9.04 -5.01
N THR A 57 1.84 8.66 -6.10
CA THR A 57 0.94 7.50 -6.13
C THR A 57 1.65 6.15 -6.00
N CYS A 58 2.96 6.10 -6.23
CA CYS A 58 3.78 4.91 -6.04
C CYS A 58 5.19 5.26 -5.53
N ASP A 59 5.95 4.24 -5.15
CA ASP A 59 7.32 4.24 -4.63
C ASP A 59 8.39 4.52 -5.71
N LYS A 60 8.11 5.46 -6.62
CA LYS A 60 8.98 5.86 -7.74
C LYS A 60 8.86 7.35 -8.03
N LYS A 61 9.95 8.01 -8.44
CA LYS A 61 9.98 9.42 -8.86
C LYS A 61 9.13 9.68 -10.10
N SER A 62 8.95 8.69 -10.97
CA SER A 62 8.15 8.84 -12.18
C SER A 62 6.64 8.83 -11.93
N CYS A 63 6.19 8.43 -10.74
CA CYS A 63 4.77 8.39 -10.40
C CYS A 63 4.21 9.79 -10.11
N ASP A 64 2.94 9.97 -10.46
CA ASP A 64 2.24 11.24 -10.31
C ASP A 64 2.24 11.72 -8.86
N SER A 65 2.43 13.02 -8.69
CA SER A 65 2.35 13.68 -7.38
C SER A 65 0.90 14.03 -7.08
N VAL A 66 0.34 13.45 -6.02
CA VAL A 66 -1.02 13.78 -5.54
C VAL A 66 -1.01 14.91 -4.51
N LYS A 67 0.15 15.14 -3.86
CA LYS A 67 0.30 16.19 -2.85
C LYS A 67 1.72 16.72 -2.81
N THR A 68 1.86 18.03 -2.64
CA THR A 68 3.14 18.65 -2.28
C THR A 68 3.18 18.84 -0.77
N LEU A 69 4.20 18.27 -0.13
CA LEU A 69 4.45 18.39 1.30
C LEU A 69 5.46 19.51 1.55
N THR A 70 5.10 20.44 2.44
CA THR A 70 5.88 21.66 2.66
C THR A 70 7.13 21.36 3.48
N HIS A 71 8.27 21.91 3.05
CA HIS A 71 9.52 21.86 3.81
C HIS A 71 9.33 22.35 5.26
N GLY A 72 9.96 21.65 6.21
CA GLY A 72 9.91 21.97 7.64
C GLY A 72 8.57 21.63 8.32
N LYS A 73 7.53 21.24 7.58
CA LYS A 73 6.27 20.77 8.17
C LYS A 73 6.36 19.27 8.47
N LYS A 74 5.66 18.88 9.54
CA LYS A 74 5.52 17.49 9.97
C LYS A 74 4.30 16.83 9.34
N TYR A 75 4.47 15.57 8.96
CA TYR A 75 3.43 14.70 8.42
C TYR A 75 3.54 13.31 9.04
N ASN A 76 2.43 12.59 9.06
CA ASN A 76 2.40 11.23 9.58
C ASN A 76 2.81 10.25 8.48
N PHE A 77 3.73 9.37 8.84
CA PHE A 77 4.13 8.23 8.03
C PHE A 77 4.01 6.95 8.84
N ASP A 78 3.62 5.91 8.13
CA ASP A 78 2.98 4.73 8.67
C ASP A 78 3.88 3.51 8.54
N CYS A 79 4.50 3.39 7.38
CA CYS A 79 5.37 2.29 7.03
C CYS A 79 6.30 2.74 5.91
N VAL A 80 7.26 1.89 5.58
CA VAL A 80 8.24 2.12 4.54
C VAL A 80 8.24 0.97 3.54
N CYS A 81 8.46 1.26 2.25
CA CYS A 81 8.93 0.28 1.29
C CYS A 81 10.43 0.43 1.09
N ARG A 82 11.19 -0.58 1.51
CA ARG A 82 12.67 -0.56 1.40
C ARG A 82 13.18 -0.93 0.01
N ARG A 83 12.27 -1.33 -0.87
CA ARG A 83 12.56 -1.86 -2.22
C ARG A 83 11.94 -1.01 -3.34
N GLY A 84 11.64 0.26 -3.05
CA GLY A 84 11.20 1.19 -4.08
C GLY A 84 12.35 1.66 -4.98
N GLU A 85 12.08 2.64 -5.84
CA GLU A 85 13.12 3.25 -6.68
C GLU A 85 14.23 3.84 -5.81
N CYS A 86 15.48 3.44 -6.07
CA CYS A 86 16.62 3.98 -5.36
C CYS A 86 16.93 5.40 -5.84
N VAL A 87 17.01 6.31 -4.89
CA VAL A 87 17.40 7.70 -5.12
C VAL A 87 18.63 7.97 -4.27
N ASP A 88 19.73 8.38 -4.90
CA ASP A 88 21.00 8.68 -4.22
C ASP A 88 21.46 7.55 -3.27
N GLY A 89 21.22 6.29 -3.67
CA GLY A 89 21.58 5.09 -2.91
C GLY A 89 20.56 4.63 -1.85
N LEU A 90 19.52 5.42 -1.57
CA LEU A 90 18.45 5.06 -0.63
C LEU A 90 17.17 4.64 -1.39
N CYS A 91 16.74 3.39 -1.18
CA CYS A 91 15.58 2.80 -1.86
C CYS A 91 14.30 2.78 -0.99
N GLY A 92 14.35 3.49 0.15
CA GLY A 92 13.24 3.64 1.08
C GLY A 92 12.21 4.64 0.57
N TRP A 93 10.93 4.28 0.66
CA TRP A 93 9.80 5.16 0.41
C TRP A 93 8.83 5.08 1.57
N ASP A 94 8.69 6.19 2.30
CA ASP A 94 7.79 6.31 3.43
C ASP A 94 6.38 6.58 2.92
N TYR A 95 5.43 5.85 3.48
CA TYR A 95 4.04 5.94 3.11
C TYR A 95 3.25 6.76 4.12
N SER A 96 2.49 7.73 3.63
CA SER A 96 1.56 8.53 4.42
C SER A 96 0.14 8.08 4.14
N TYR A 97 -0.52 7.50 5.14
CA TYR A 97 -1.90 7.02 5.00
C TYR A 97 -2.89 8.18 4.89
N ASP A 98 -2.65 9.29 5.59
CA ASP A 98 -3.49 10.50 5.56
C ASP A 98 -3.70 11.05 4.15
N TYR A 99 -2.71 10.84 3.27
CA TYR A 99 -2.75 11.31 1.88
C TYR A 99 -2.69 10.18 0.85
N ASN A 100 -2.65 8.92 1.30
CA ASN A 100 -2.51 7.72 0.48
C ASN A 100 -1.39 7.84 -0.57
N CYS A 101 -0.18 8.20 -0.15
CA CYS A 101 0.93 8.47 -1.06
C CYS A 101 2.30 8.20 -0.45
N TRP A 102 3.32 8.17 -1.32
CA TRP A 102 4.70 7.79 -1.04
C TRP A 102 5.62 8.99 -1.13
N VAL A 103 6.54 9.09 -0.18
CA VAL A 103 7.61 10.09 -0.16
C VAL A 103 8.93 9.33 -0.08
N TRP A 104 9.91 9.70 -0.90
CA TRP A 104 11.24 9.11 -0.78
C TRP A 104 11.81 9.39 0.62
N ALA A 105 12.30 8.36 1.31
CA ALA A 105 12.71 8.42 2.71
C ALA A 105 13.90 9.37 2.97
N GLY A 106 14.64 9.77 1.93
CA GLY A 106 15.65 10.84 2.07
C GLY A 106 15.05 12.25 2.22
N ARG A 107 13.72 12.39 2.22
CA ARG A 107 12.99 13.65 2.43
C ARG A 107 12.33 13.76 3.79
N THR A 108 12.37 12.72 4.59
CA THR A 108 11.86 12.69 5.97
C THR A 108 13.03 12.78 6.93
N ASP A 109 12.82 13.39 8.10
CA ASP A 109 13.83 13.47 9.16
C ASP A 109 14.00 12.14 9.89
N ASP A 110 14.98 12.08 10.79
CA ASP A 110 15.31 10.87 11.57
C ASP A 110 14.20 10.43 12.54
N ASN A 111 13.07 11.15 12.62
CA ASN A 111 11.86 10.67 13.30
C ASN A 111 11.15 9.57 12.48
N CYS A 112 11.45 9.45 11.18
CA CYS A 112 11.04 8.36 10.29
C CYS A 112 12.24 7.51 9.88
N PRO A 113 12.93 6.84 10.83
CA PRO A 113 14.10 6.07 10.48
C PRO A 113 13.69 4.92 9.54
N THR A 114 14.40 4.77 8.43
CA THR A 114 14.11 3.74 7.42
C THR A 114 14.58 2.34 7.88
N ALA A 115 15.47 2.28 8.87
CA ALA A 115 16.11 1.07 9.40
C ALA A 115 16.37 1.17 10.91
N GLY A 116 16.73 0.05 11.53
CA GLY A 116 17.01 -0.04 12.97
C GLY A 116 15.78 -0.38 13.82
N ALA A 117 15.97 -0.48 15.14
CA ALA A 117 14.94 -0.93 16.08
C ALA A 117 13.73 0.01 16.21
N HIS A 118 13.91 1.28 15.84
CA HIS A 118 12.84 2.29 15.79
C HIS A 118 12.37 2.57 14.37
N GLY A 119 12.84 1.76 13.41
CA GLY A 119 12.54 1.90 12.00
C GLY A 119 11.05 1.76 11.70
N LEU A 120 10.56 2.53 10.73
CA LEU A 120 9.24 2.27 10.14
C LEU A 120 9.13 0.80 9.73
N THR A 121 7.98 0.18 10.02
CA THR A 121 7.73 -1.20 9.60
C THR A 121 7.59 -1.29 8.08
N GLU A 122 7.88 -2.46 7.49
CA GLU A 122 7.68 -2.64 6.05
C GLU A 122 6.18 -2.57 5.71
N CYS A 123 5.77 -1.82 4.70
CA CYS A 123 4.37 -1.82 4.29
C CYS A 123 4.00 -3.21 3.74
N ALA A 124 2.87 -3.77 4.21
CA ALA A 124 2.39 -5.07 3.75
C ALA A 124 2.09 -5.13 2.23
N PHE A 125 1.86 -3.97 1.63
CA PHE A 125 1.54 -3.77 0.22
C PHE A 125 2.73 -3.28 -0.62
N CYS A 126 3.95 -3.29 -0.08
CA CYS A 126 5.14 -3.12 -0.91
C CYS A 126 5.15 -4.21 -1.99
N LYS A 127 5.21 -3.80 -3.25
CA LYS A 127 5.37 -4.76 -4.35
C LYS A 127 6.73 -5.46 -4.17
N ARG A 128 6.72 -6.78 -4.11
CA ARG A 128 7.93 -7.61 -3.99
C ARG A 128 8.66 -7.79 -5.32
#